data_AF-A0A836RIZ6-F1
#
_entry.id   AF-A0A836RIZ6-F1
#
_cell.length_a   1.000
_cell.length_b   1.000
_cell.length_c   1.000
_cell.angle_alpha   90.00
_cell.angle_beta   90.00
_cell.angle_gamma   90.00
#
_symmetry.space_group_name_H-M   'P 1'
#
loop_
_entity.id
_entity.type
_entity.pdbx_description
1 polymer ?
#
loop_
_entity_poly.entity_id
_entity_poly.type
_entity_poly.pdbx_seq_one_letter_code
_entity_poly.pdbx_strand_id
1 'polypeptide(L)' 'MIINDVHRGIHKRRRRKRVGRGPGSGHGKTCGRG' A
#
# COMPACT_ATOMS: atom_id res chain seq x y z
N MET A 1 -20.72 6.26 16.58
CA MET A 1 -19.65 6.38 15.56
C MET A 1 -20.19 7.17 14.40
N ILE A 2 -19.63 8.34 14.07
CA ILE A 2 -20.14 9.23 13.02
C ILE A 2 -19.51 8.80 11.69
N ILE A 3 -20.23 7.96 10.93
CA ILE A 3 -19.72 7.37 9.66
C ILE A 3 -19.50 8.44 8.59
N ASN A 4 -20.21 9.56 8.65
CA ASN A 4 -20.14 10.62 7.64
C ASN A 4 -18.96 11.59 7.81
N ASP A 5 -18.30 11.57 8.96
CA ASP A 5 -17.19 12.49 9.27
C ASP A 5 -15.81 11.89 8.98
N VAL A 6 -15.78 10.68 8.39
CA VAL A 6 -14.54 9.98 7.97
C VAL A 6 -13.69 10.77 6.98
N HIS A 7 -14.25 11.83 6.40
CA HIS A 7 -13.60 12.68 5.41
C HIS A 7 -13.03 14.01 5.95
N ARG A 8 -13.18 14.33 7.24
CA ARG A 8 -12.54 15.51 7.86
C ARG A 8 -11.24 15.10 8.57
N GLY A 9 -10.12 15.74 8.24
CA GLY A 9 -8.81 15.43 8.86
C GLY A 9 -8.20 14.08 8.46
N ILE A 10 -8.45 13.60 7.23
CA ILE A 10 -8.11 12.25 6.78
C ILE A 10 -6.60 11.99 6.76
N HIS A 11 -6.14 11.04 7.58
CA HIS A 11 -4.88 10.35 7.33
C HIS A 11 -5.00 9.45 6.09
N LYS A 12 -4.47 9.92 4.95
CA LYS A 12 -4.49 9.14 3.69
C LYS A 12 -3.64 7.87 3.86
N ARG A 13 -4.30 6.71 3.98
CA ARG A 13 -3.62 5.41 4.06
C ARG A 13 -2.97 5.09 2.72
N ARG A 14 -1.65 5.18 2.63
CA ARG A 14 -0.90 4.72 1.44
C ARG A 14 -1.12 3.22 1.27
N ARG A 15 -1.30 2.78 0.02
CA ARG A 15 -1.41 1.35 -0.31
C ARG A 15 -0.13 0.64 0.14
N ARG A 16 -0.28 -0.51 0.80
CA ARG A 16 0.87 -1.33 1.21
C ARG A 16 1.65 -1.76 -0.02
N LYS A 17 2.98 -1.73 0.08
CA LYS A 17 3.87 -2.26 -0.95
C LYS A 17 3.65 -3.77 -1.08
N ARG A 18 3.41 -4.25 -2.30
CA ARG A 18 3.22 -5.68 -2.58
C ARG A 18 4.51 -6.22 -3.20
N VAL A 19 5.30 -6.93 -2.41
CA VAL A 19 6.56 -7.57 -2.85
C VAL A 19 6.31 -9.02 -3.26
N GLY A 20 7.19 -9.61 -4.07
CA GLY A 20 7.10 -11.01 -4.47
C GLY A 20 5.90 -11.34 -5.36
N ARG A 21 5.50 -10.42 -6.24
CA ARG A 21 4.34 -10.58 -7.15
C ARG A 21 4.74 -10.47 -8.63
N GLY A 22 5.88 -11.06 -8.97
CA GLY A 22 6.41 -11.07 -10.33
C GLY A 22 7.13 -9.78 -10.74
N PRO A 23 7.74 -9.75 -11.94
CA PRO A 23 8.60 -8.66 -12.40
C PRO A 23 7.87 -7.31 -12.50
N GLY A 24 6.61 -7.29 -12.94
CA GLY A 24 5.80 -6.07 -13.03
C GLY A 24 5.54 -5.35 -11.69
N SER A 25 5.77 -6.02 -10.56
CA SER A 25 5.71 -5.40 -9.21
C SER A 25 6.97 -4.60 -8.83
N GLY A 26 8.04 -4.69 -9.64
CA GLY A 26 9.35 -4.11 -9.36
C GLY A 26 10.12 -4.77 -8.21
N HIS A 27 9.52 -5.74 -7.51
CA HIS A 27 10.09 -6.45 -6.36
C HIS A 27 9.78 -7.94 -6.43
N GLY A 28 9.73 -8.49 -7.65
CA GLY A 28 9.29 -9.87 -7.90
C GLY A 28 10.26 -10.91 -7.36
N LYS A 29 11.47 -10.94 -7.92
CA LYS A 29 12.44 -12.03 -7.67
C LYS A 29 13.06 -11.95 -6.27
N THR A 30 13.57 -10.78 -5.90
CA THR A 30 14.41 -10.61 -4.70
C THR A 30 13.66 -9.91 -3.57
N CYS A 31 12.37 -9.57 -3.78
CA CYS A 31 11.59 -8.76 -2.85
C CYS A 31 12.26 -7.43 -2.44
N GLY A 32 13.19 -6.92 -3.25
CA GLY A 32 13.99 -5.73 -2.94
C GLY A 32 15.16 -5.97 -2.00
N ARG A 33 15.67 -7.20 -1.89
CA ARG A 33 16.75 -7.59 -0.97
C ARG A 33 18.09 -7.91 -1.63
N GLY A 34 18.22 -7.70 -2.95
CA GLY A 34 19.37 -8.15 -3.73
C GLY A 34 19.13 -9.50 -4.38
#